data_AF-A0A919A8V6-F1
#
_entry.id   AF-A0A919A8V6-F1
#
_cell.length_a   1.000
_cell.length_b   1.000
_cell.length_c   1.000
_cell.angle_alpha   90.00
_cell.angle_beta   90.00
_cell.angle_gamma   90.00
#
_symmetry.space_group_name_H-M   'P 1'
#
loop_
_entity.id
_entity.type
_entity.pdbx_description
1 polymer ?
#
loop_
_entity_poly.entity_id
_entity_poly.type
_entity_poly.pdbx_seq_one_letter_code
_entity_poly.pdbx_strand_id
1 'polypeptide(L)'
;MADARCAWCGTALLHSAGVGRRYCHARHRQAAWRPRRRWSKAEAARRTLVTVGSMLLAQVERELAGMADGEGRSLEAAAHCAAVACFPRLTDHLVRLAVLADRQAGASWPQIGRALGVSGDAARARFTRRSTFEGRPGPGDAPPR
;
A
#
# COMPACT_ATOMS: atom_id res chain seq x y z
N MET A 1 18.50 41.30 0.91
CA MET A 1 17.15 40.84 0.52
C MET A 1 17.32 39.61 -0.35
N ALA A 2 16.80 38.45 0.05
CA ALA A 2 16.92 37.24 -0.76
C ALA A 2 16.05 37.39 -2.02
N ASP A 3 16.64 37.24 -3.20
CA ASP A 3 15.87 37.17 -4.45
C ASP A 3 14.88 36.01 -4.35
N ALA A 4 13.58 36.33 -4.41
CA ALA A 4 12.55 35.31 -4.41
C ALA A 4 12.76 34.41 -5.63
N ARG A 5 13.00 33.11 -5.43
CA ARG A 5 13.19 32.13 -6.52
C ARG A 5 11.95 31.28 -6.71
N CYS A 6 11.72 30.85 -7.95
CA CYS A 6 10.64 29.93 -8.26
C CYS A 6 10.90 28.58 -7.56
N ALA A 7 9.95 28.12 -6.76
CA ALA A 7 10.04 26.86 -6.01
C ALA A 7 10.01 25.59 -6.89
N TRP A 8 9.94 25.75 -8.22
CA TRP A 8 9.95 24.63 -9.18
C TRP A 8 11.21 24.61 -10.05
N CYS A 9 11.54 25.74 -10.71
CA CYS A 9 12.67 25.80 -11.65
C CYS A 9 13.88 26.61 -11.13
N GLY A 10 13.79 27.19 -9.94
CA GLY A 10 14.89 27.97 -9.34
C GLY A 10 15.12 29.36 -9.94
N THR A 11 14.46 29.71 -11.05
CA THR A 11 14.59 31.03 -11.69
C THR A 11 14.17 32.15 -10.74
N ALA A 12 14.91 33.26 -10.75
CA ALA A 12 14.56 34.45 -10.00
C ALA A 12 13.18 34.97 -10.42
N LEU A 13 12.36 35.33 -9.45
CA LEU A 13 11.05 35.93 -9.65
C LEU A 13 11.25 37.43 -9.81
N LEU A 14 10.63 37.99 -10.84
CA LEU A 14 10.58 39.44 -11.01
C LEU A 14 9.97 40.08 -9.76
N HIS A 15 10.66 41.08 -9.20
CA HIS A 15 10.24 41.83 -8.01
C HIS A 15 8.86 42.50 -8.17
N SER A 16 8.43 42.77 -9.41
CA SER A 16 7.10 43.31 -9.73
C SER A 16 5.96 42.31 -9.57
N ALA A 17 6.26 41.03 -9.37
CA ALA A 17 5.28 39.97 -9.38
C ALA A 17 4.64 39.72 -8.00
N GLY A 18 4.22 40.76 -7.29
CA GLY A 18 3.44 40.69 -6.05
C GLY A 18 4.13 40.01 -4.85
N VAL A 19 3.91 40.55 -3.65
CA VAL A 19 4.41 39.96 -2.41
C VAL A 19 3.86 38.53 -2.26
N GLY A 20 4.73 37.52 -2.13
CA GLY A 20 4.35 36.13 -1.85
C GLY A 20 4.22 35.19 -3.06
N ARG A 21 4.55 35.62 -4.28
CA ARG A 21 4.58 34.73 -5.44
C ARG A 21 5.66 33.65 -5.28
N ARG A 22 5.28 32.37 -5.45
CA ARG A 22 6.19 31.20 -5.34
C ARG A 22 6.59 30.56 -6.67
N TYR A 23 5.89 30.89 -7.76
CA TYR A 23 6.10 30.26 -9.07
C TYR A 23 6.08 31.29 -10.20
N CYS A 24 6.98 31.15 -11.18
CA CYS A 24 7.05 32.07 -12.32
C CYS A 24 5.90 31.88 -13.34
N HIS A 25 5.28 30.71 -13.41
CA HIS A 25 4.14 30.44 -14.30
C HIS A 25 3.11 29.48 -13.67
N ALA A 26 1.87 29.52 -14.15
CA ALA A 26 0.82 28.58 -13.77
C ALA A 26 1.23 27.12 -14.03
N ARG A 27 1.97 26.85 -15.11
CA ARG A 27 2.52 25.52 -15.42
C ARG A 27 3.42 24.98 -14.29
N HIS A 28 4.27 25.82 -13.70
CA HIS A 28 5.13 25.42 -12.58
C HIS A 28 4.34 25.19 -11.29
N ARG A 29 3.33 26.03 -11.02
CA ARG A 29 2.40 25.79 -9.92
C ARG A 29 1.68 24.45 -10.08
N GLN A 30 1.17 24.16 -11.27
CA GLN A 30 0.50 22.90 -11.56
C GLN A 30 1.45 21.70 -11.45
N ALA A 31 2.68 21.83 -11.95
CA ALA A 31 3.70 20.79 -11.87
C ALA A 31 4.07 20.46 -10.42
N ALA A 32 4.18 21.47 -9.54
CA ALA A 32 4.39 21.27 -8.11
C ALA A 32 3.15 20.72 -7.38
N TRP A 33 1.95 21.09 -7.83
CA TRP A 33 0.68 20.66 -7.22
C TRP A 33 0.32 19.21 -7.57
N ARG A 34 0.55 18.75 -8.79
CA ARG A 34 0.15 17.41 -9.26
C ARG A 34 0.72 16.27 -8.39
N PRO A 35 2.02 16.23 -8.05
CA PRO A 35 2.57 15.24 -7.12
C PRO A 35 1.93 15.32 -5.73
N ARG A 36 1.79 16.52 -5.17
CA ARG A 36 1.18 16.72 -3.83
C ARG A 36 -0.26 16.21 -3.81
N ARG A 37 -1.05 16.56 -4.83
CA ARG A 37 -2.43 16.09 -4.96
C ARG A 37 -2.50 14.57 -5.07
N ARG A 38 -1.61 13.95 -5.84
CA ARG A 38 -1.54 12.48 -5.95
C ARG A 38 -1.19 11.85 -4.59
N TRP A 39 -0.23 12.43 -3.88
CA TRP A 39 0.15 11.98 -2.54
C TRP A 39 -1.01 12.09 -1.54
N SER A 40 -1.75 13.20 -1.54
CA SER A 40 -2.94 13.39 -0.71
C SER A 40 -4.06 12.41 -1.11
N LYS A 41 -4.29 12.18 -2.41
CA LYS A 41 -5.31 11.23 -2.88
C LYS A 41 -5.02 9.80 -2.38
N ALA A 42 -3.75 9.42 -2.30
CA ALA A 42 -3.32 8.12 -1.81
C ALA A 42 -3.34 7.98 -0.27
N GLU A 43 -3.73 9.01 0.49
CA GLU A 43 -3.72 8.99 1.95
C GLU A 43 -4.62 7.90 2.53
N ALA A 44 -5.85 7.77 2.03
CA ALA A 44 -6.77 6.73 2.48
C ALA A 44 -6.19 5.33 2.28
N ALA A 45 -5.64 5.05 1.09
CA ALA A 45 -5.02 3.77 0.78
C ALA A 45 -3.80 3.48 1.68
N ARG A 46 -2.95 4.47 1.96
CA ARG A 46 -1.82 4.30 2.89
C ARG A 46 -2.28 4.04 4.32
N ARG A 47 -3.30 4.77 4.81
CA ARG A 47 -3.87 4.53 6.14
C ARG A 47 -4.45 3.13 6.24
N THR A 48 -5.24 2.70 5.25
CA THR A 48 -5.78 1.33 5.18
C THR A 48 -4.67 0.29 5.17
N LEU A 49 -3.60 0.49 4.39
CA LEU A 49 -2.44 -0.41 4.39
C LEU A 49 -1.83 -0.57 5.79
N VAL A 50 -1.62 0.53 6.52
CA VAL A 50 -1.07 0.51 7.89
C VAL A 50 -2.02 -0.20 8.85
N THR A 51 -3.32 0.10 8.80
CA THR A 51 -4.32 -0.54 9.66
C THR A 51 -4.36 -2.04 9.44
N VAL A 52 -4.52 -2.48 8.18
CA VAL A 52 -4.59 -3.90 7.84
C VAL A 52 -3.25 -4.61 8.14
N GLY A 53 -2.12 -3.94 7.93
CA GLY A 53 -0.80 -4.48 8.27
C GLY A 53 -0.64 -4.74 9.76
N SER A 54 -1.11 -3.80 10.59
CA SER A 54 -1.10 -3.93 12.05
C SER A 54 -2.01 -5.07 12.53
N MET A 55 -3.19 -5.22 11.91
CA MET A 55 -4.09 -6.34 12.20
C MET A 55 -3.47 -7.70 11.85
N LEU A 56 -2.75 -7.78 10.72
CA LEU A 56 -2.05 -8.99 10.32
C LEU A 56 -0.94 -9.36 11.30
N LEU A 57 -0.10 -8.38 11.68
CA LEU A 57 0.97 -8.61 12.66
C LEU A 57 0.40 -9.15 13.98
N ALA A 58 -0.66 -8.52 14.49
CA ALA A 58 -1.32 -8.98 15.70
C ALA A 58 -1.94 -10.38 15.56
N GLN A 59 -2.44 -10.75 14.36
CA GLN A 59 -2.91 -12.12 14.12
C GLN A 59 -1.75 -13.12 14.13
N VAL A 60 -0.66 -12.82 13.42
CA VAL A 60 0.54 -13.68 13.37
C VAL A 60 1.09 -13.90 14.78
N GLU A 61 1.21 -12.84 15.58
CA GLU A 61 1.65 -12.92 16.97
C GLU A 61 0.73 -13.80 17.83
N ARG A 62 -0.59 -13.66 17.70
CA ARG A 62 -1.56 -14.52 18.41
C ARG A 62 -1.45 -15.99 18.04
N GLU A 63 -1.33 -16.30 16.74
CA GLU A 63 -1.19 -17.68 16.28
C GLU A 63 0.11 -18.30 16.79
N LEU A 64 1.23 -17.57 16.70
CA LEU A 64 2.53 -18.05 17.17
C LEU A 64 2.59 -18.19 18.70
N ALA A 65 1.99 -17.27 19.46
CA ALA A 65 1.86 -17.39 20.92
C ALA A 65 1.03 -18.62 21.31
N GLY A 66 -0.10 -18.84 20.63
CA GLY A 66 -0.95 -20.01 20.84
C GLY A 66 -0.25 -21.35 20.55
N MET A 67 0.76 -21.37 19.67
CA MET A 67 1.61 -22.55 19.45
C MET A 67 2.63 -22.75 20.57
N ALA A 68 3.14 -21.67 21.16
CA ALA A 68 4.12 -21.73 22.25
C ALA A 68 3.48 -22.13 23.59
N ASP A 69 2.21 -21.75 23.80
CA ASP A 69 1.52 -21.90 25.08
C ASP A 69 1.07 -23.33 25.39
N GLY A 70 1.16 -24.29 24.45
CA GLY A 70 1.13 -25.74 24.70
C GLY A 70 -0.09 -26.33 25.45
N GLU A 71 -1.05 -25.53 25.87
CA GLU A 71 -2.07 -25.94 26.83
C GLU A 71 -3.36 -26.33 26.08
N GLY A 72 -3.45 -27.62 25.76
CA GLY A 72 -4.74 -28.32 25.73
C GLY A 72 -5.59 -28.27 24.45
N ARG A 73 -5.06 -27.85 23.29
CA ARG A 73 -5.79 -27.98 22.00
C ARG A 73 -5.15 -28.99 21.05
N SER A 74 -5.76 -30.17 21.03
CA SER A 74 -5.76 -31.25 20.03
C SER A 74 -4.40 -31.74 19.52
N LEU A 75 -4.15 -33.04 19.71
CA LEU A 75 -3.19 -33.90 18.99
C LEU A 75 -3.56 -34.05 17.50
N GLU A 76 -4.00 -32.97 16.85
CA GLU A 76 -4.31 -32.97 15.44
C GLU A 76 -3.02 -32.82 14.64
N ALA A 77 -2.73 -33.85 13.84
CA ALA A 77 -1.64 -33.81 12.88
C ALA A 77 -1.73 -32.50 12.06
N ALA A 78 -0.62 -31.77 11.98
CA ALA A 78 -0.47 -30.52 11.22
C ALA A 78 -1.17 -29.26 11.77
N ALA A 79 -1.52 -29.18 13.06
CA ALA A 79 -2.06 -27.96 13.70
C ALA A 79 -1.23 -26.69 13.41
N HIS A 80 0.11 -26.78 13.44
CA HIS A 80 0.99 -25.67 13.07
C HIS A 80 0.83 -25.22 11.62
N CYS A 81 0.69 -26.16 10.68
CA CYS A 81 0.45 -25.85 9.27
C CYS A 81 -0.91 -25.18 9.07
N ALA A 82 -1.95 -25.65 9.77
CA ALA A 82 -3.29 -25.08 9.70
C ALA A 82 -3.32 -23.63 10.17
N ALA A 83 -2.66 -23.33 11.29
CA ALA A 83 -2.60 -21.97 11.83
C ALA A 83 -1.88 -20.96 10.90
N VAL A 84 -0.82 -21.37 10.20
CA VAL A 84 -0.10 -20.48 9.27
C VAL A 84 -0.67 -20.45 7.84
N ALA A 85 -1.60 -21.36 7.50
CA ALA A 85 -2.15 -21.51 6.15
C ALA A 85 -2.85 -20.25 5.62
N CYS A 86 -3.32 -19.37 6.51
CA CYS A 86 -3.98 -18.13 6.12
C CYS A 86 -3.00 -17.02 5.70
N PHE A 87 -1.72 -17.09 6.10
CA PHE A 87 -0.75 -16.01 5.89
C PHE A 87 -0.53 -15.65 4.42
N PRO A 88 -0.37 -16.58 3.47
CA PRO A 88 -0.18 -16.22 2.06
C PRO A 88 -1.31 -15.35 1.49
N ARG A 89 -2.56 -15.61 1.88
CA ARG A 89 -3.73 -14.81 1.44
C ARG A 89 -3.70 -13.41 2.03
N LEU A 90 -3.35 -13.29 3.31
CA LEU A 90 -3.29 -12.01 4.00
C LEU A 90 -2.13 -11.14 3.48
N THR A 91 -0.97 -11.75 3.22
CA THR A 91 0.16 -11.08 2.58
C THR A 91 -0.19 -10.63 1.16
N ASP A 92 -0.87 -11.45 0.34
CA ASP A 92 -1.32 -11.03 -1.00
C ASP A 92 -2.29 -9.83 -0.91
N HIS A 93 -3.20 -9.83 0.07
CA HIS A 93 -4.10 -8.71 0.31
C HIS A 93 -3.35 -7.42 0.67
N LEU A 94 -2.35 -7.49 1.56
CA LEU A 94 -1.50 -6.34 1.90
C LEU A 94 -0.73 -5.81 0.70
N VAL A 95 -0.15 -6.69 -0.10
CA VAL A 95 0.57 -6.30 -1.33
C VAL A 95 -0.37 -5.58 -2.29
N ARG A 96 -1.62 -6.03 -2.43
CA ARG A 96 -2.64 -5.33 -3.25
C ARG A 96 -2.97 -3.94 -2.73
N LEU A 97 -3.08 -3.76 -1.41
CA LEU A 97 -3.30 -2.44 -0.79
C LEU A 97 -2.10 -1.51 -1.01
N ALA A 98 -0.87 -2.03 -0.90
CA ALA A 98 0.34 -1.27 -1.17
C ALA A 98 0.41 -0.82 -2.65
N VAL A 99 0.16 -1.75 -3.58
CA VAL A 99 0.08 -1.43 -5.01
C VAL A 99 -1.00 -0.38 -5.29
N LEU A 100 -2.18 -0.49 -4.65
CA LEU A 100 -3.24 0.51 -4.79
C LEU A 100 -2.79 1.89 -4.30
N ALA A 101 -2.11 1.97 -3.15
CA ALA A 101 -1.58 3.21 -2.61
C ALA A 101 -0.55 3.85 -3.57
N ASP A 102 0.38 3.06 -4.09
CA ASP A 102 1.40 3.52 -5.04
C ASP A 102 0.79 3.98 -6.37
N ARG A 103 -0.20 3.24 -6.89
CA ARG A 103 -0.92 3.63 -8.11
C ARG A 103 -1.67 4.95 -7.92
N GLN A 104 -2.28 5.19 -6.75
CA GLN A 104 -2.93 6.46 -6.43
C GLN A 104 -1.92 7.61 -6.24
N ALA A 105 -0.73 7.31 -5.70
CA ALA A 105 0.39 8.25 -5.58
C ALA A 105 1.05 8.57 -6.94
N GLY A 106 0.75 7.77 -7.97
CA GLY A 106 1.16 8.00 -9.35
C GLY A 106 2.34 7.17 -9.82
N ALA A 107 2.74 6.13 -9.06
CA ALA A 107 3.77 5.19 -9.48
C ALA A 107 3.34 4.44 -10.75
N SER A 108 4.24 4.31 -11.71
CA SER A 108 4.01 3.53 -12.94
C SER A 108 4.16 2.03 -12.70
N TRP A 109 3.59 1.21 -13.60
CA TRP A 109 3.77 -0.25 -13.52
C TRP A 109 5.24 -0.69 -13.55
N PRO A 110 6.14 -0.10 -14.35
CA PRO A 110 7.57 -0.39 -14.25
C PRO A 110 8.20 -0.05 -12.89
N GLN A 111 7.77 1.03 -12.23
CA GLN A 111 8.25 1.37 -10.89
C GLN A 111 7.78 0.33 -9.87
N ILE A 112 6.50 -0.06 -9.92
CA ILE A 112 5.91 -1.07 -9.04
C ILE A 112 6.55 -2.44 -9.28
N GLY A 113 6.71 -2.85 -10.53
CA GLY A 113 7.37 -4.11 -10.89
C GLY A 113 8.77 -4.19 -10.31
N ARG A 114 9.60 -3.14 -10.48
CA ARG A 114 10.94 -3.08 -9.87
C ARG A 114 10.91 -3.23 -8.35
N ALA A 115 9.98 -2.56 -7.68
CA ALA A 115 9.84 -2.67 -6.22
C ALA A 115 9.45 -4.08 -5.76
N LEU A 116 8.73 -4.83 -6.60
CA LEU A 116 8.28 -6.20 -6.32
C LEU A 116 9.20 -7.29 -6.92
N GLY A 117 10.31 -6.92 -7.57
CA GLY A 117 11.21 -7.87 -8.22
C GLY A 117 10.63 -8.57 -9.47
N VAL A 118 9.64 -7.96 -10.14
CA VAL A 118 8.99 -8.51 -11.35
C VAL A 118 8.97 -7.48 -12.49
N SER A 119 8.63 -7.91 -13.70
CA SER A 119 8.44 -6.95 -14.80
C SER A 119 7.22 -6.06 -14.56
N GLY A 120 7.21 -4.87 -15.16
CA GLY A 120 6.06 -3.97 -15.09
C GLY A 120 4.78 -4.59 -15.66
N ASP A 121 4.89 -5.37 -16.72
CA ASP A 121 3.76 -6.07 -17.33
C ASP A 121 3.25 -7.22 -16.45
N ALA A 122 4.15 -7.95 -15.79
CA ALA A 122 3.76 -8.98 -14.82
C ALA A 122 3.01 -8.36 -13.62
N ALA A 123 3.52 -7.25 -13.08
CA ALA A 123 2.82 -6.51 -12.03
C ALA A 123 1.44 -6.01 -12.50
N ARG A 124 1.36 -5.42 -13.70
CA ARG A 124 0.08 -5.00 -14.28
C ARG A 124 -0.89 -6.17 -14.39
N ALA A 125 -0.47 -7.28 -14.98
CA ALA A 125 -1.31 -8.46 -15.20
C ALA A 125 -1.83 -9.08 -13.89
N ARG A 126 -1.03 -9.03 -12.82
CA ARG A 126 -1.37 -9.55 -11.48
C ARG A 126 -2.31 -8.64 -10.69
N PHE A 127 -2.09 -7.32 -10.74
CA PHE A 127 -2.75 -6.39 -9.81
C PHE A 127 -3.83 -5.50 -10.46
N THR A 128 -4.04 -5.56 -11.78
CA THR A 128 -5.21 -4.90 -12.41
C THR A 128 -6.46 -5.77 -12.42
N ARG A 129 -6.34 -7.10 -12.36
CA ARG A 129 -7.49 -7.97 -12.20
C ARG A 129 -8.06 -7.77 -10.80
N ARG A 130 -9.30 -7.28 -10.72
CA ARG A 130 -10.10 -7.38 -9.50
C ARG A 130 -10.36 -8.87 -9.28
N SER A 131 -9.52 -9.55 -8.51
CA SER A 131 -10.02 -10.73 -7.81
C SER A 131 -11.05 -10.19 -6.82
N THR A 132 -12.32 -10.46 -7.08
CA THR A 132 -13.38 -10.39 -6.07
C THR A 132 -12.90 -11.19 -4.87
N PHE A 133 -12.39 -10.50 -3.86
CA PHE A 133 -12.04 -11.13 -2.59
C PHE A 133 -13.34 -11.29 -1.79
N GLU A 134 -14.28 -12.06 -2.33
CA GLU A 134 -15.38 -12.60 -1.56
C GLU A 134 -14.87 -13.88 -0.89
N GLY A 135 -14.14 -13.68 0.19
CA GLY A 135 -13.80 -14.73 1.13
C GLY A 135 -14.75 -14.68 2.32
N ARG A 136 -16.07 -14.87 2.10
CA ARG A 136 -16.91 -15.42 3.17
C ARG A 136 -16.52 -16.91 3.24
N PRO A 137 -16.09 -17.45 4.40
CA PRO A 137 -15.93 -18.89 4.54
C PRO A 137 -17.28 -19.53 4.22
N GLY A 138 -17.32 -20.38 3.20
CA GLY A 138 -18.52 -21.14 2.88
C GLY A 138 -18.81 -22.13 4.01
N PRO A 139 -20.08 -22.51 4.24
CA PRO A 139 -20.47 -23.41 5.34
C PRO A 139 -20.00 -24.87 5.16
N GLY A 140 -18.99 -25.13 4.33
CA GLY A 140 -18.46 -26.47 4.01
C GLY A 140 -17.21 -26.89 4.80
N ASP A 141 -16.63 -26.01 5.62
CA ASP A 141 -15.37 -26.28 6.34
C ASP A 141 -15.60 -26.88 7.76
N ALA A 142 -16.76 -27.50 8.02
CA ALA A 142 -16.96 -28.24 9.26
C ALA A 142 -16.35 -29.66 9.14
N PRO A 143 -15.48 -30.09 10.07
CA PRO A 143 -14.92 -31.43 10.04
C PRO A 143 -16.00 -32.50 10.26
N PRO A 144 -15.84 -33.71 9.69
CA PRO A 144 -16.77 -34.81 9.91
C PRO A 144 -16.82 -35.20 11.40
N ARG A 145 -18.03 -35.50 11.88
CA ARG A 145 -18.32 -35.93 13.26
C ARG A 145 -17.74 -37.30 13.59
#